data_AF-Q1IKZ9-F1
#
_entry.id   AF-Q1IKZ9-F1
#
_cell.length_a   1.000
_cell.length_b   1.000
_cell.length_c   1.000
_cell.angle_alpha   90.00
_cell.angle_beta   90.00
_cell.angle_gamma   90.00
#
_symmetry.space_group_name_H-M   'P 1'
#
loop_
_entity.id
_entity.type
_entity.pdbx_description
1 polymer ?
#
loop_
_entity_poly.entity_id
_entity_poly.type
_entity_poly.pdbx_seq_one_letter_code
_entity_poly.pdbx_strand_id
1 'polypeptide(L)'
;MKRSVNVALGMIASLSMGLSALAATIQTTHTTKKKSTAKVTESSSAQKRKTAISHSRTQVKGRSKSAKVARRRYYERFTGNSFIEGDQGIGDVTTGEDPVVRAAAIDALGNMNGTVVAIDPNSGRILAMVNQKMALAEGAQPCSTFKVAVALAALNEQVITKETKVSLGGSYRVDLTTALAHSNNAYFEAVGRKLGFEKVSYYAHQFGLGELAGWNVQGEHLGQFPSTELAESLGGVGKMCSFGESISLTPLQLGALIAAISNGGTLYYLQHPTTAQEVTSFTPRVKRYLDIKPLIPEISDGMAGAVNYGTARSLRTNFYQEPVLGKTGTCSKDGVRLGWFGSFADTQYGRIAVVVFLQGGRPTFGPKAAELAGKFYRNLYDHDFFAVRAPLTPVHAAQRTVTDEQ
;
A
#
# COMPACT_ATOMS: atom_id res chain seq x y z
N MET A 1 -9.25 -64.95 32.23
CA MET A 1 -9.97 -64.43 31.05
C MET A 1 -8.95 -63.67 30.20
N LYS A 2 -8.32 -64.29 29.19
CA LYS A 2 -8.65 -64.16 27.74
C LYS A 2 -9.13 -62.72 27.42
N ARG A 3 -8.40 -61.89 26.68
CA ARG A 3 -8.13 -62.07 25.24
C ARG A 3 -6.83 -61.40 24.77
N SER A 4 -6.08 -62.19 24.02
CA SER A 4 -4.97 -61.85 23.15
C SER A 4 -5.49 -61.47 21.76
N VAL A 5 -4.86 -60.51 21.07
CA VAL A 5 -4.70 -60.52 19.60
C VAL A 5 -3.33 -59.92 19.25
N ASN A 6 -2.47 -60.76 18.70
CA ASN A 6 -1.23 -60.44 17.98
C ASN A 6 -1.56 -60.16 16.51
N VAL A 7 -0.90 -59.17 15.87
CA VAL A 7 -0.56 -59.16 14.43
C VAL A 7 0.71 -58.31 14.29
N ALA A 8 1.91 -58.90 14.29
CA ALA A 8 2.65 -59.49 13.16
C ALA A 8 3.51 -58.45 12.41
N LEU A 9 4.80 -58.51 12.76
CA LEU A 9 5.96 -57.90 12.12
C LEU A 9 6.27 -58.69 10.83
N GLY A 10 6.37 -58.01 9.69
CA GLY A 10 6.72 -58.61 8.40
C GLY A 10 7.97 -57.98 7.81
N MET A 11 9.09 -58.71 7.86
CA MET A 11 10.39 -58.43 7.23
C MET A 11 10.56 -59.42 6.07
N ILE A 12 10.63 -58.98 4.80
CA ILE A 12 11.18 -59.73 3.64
C ILE A 12 11.66 -58.67 2.62
N ALA A 13 12.94 -58.37 2.57
CA ALA A 13 13.98 -58.95 1.70
C ALA A 13 14.07 -58.33 0.30
N SER A 14 15.23 -57.71 0.10
CA SER A 14 15.89 -57.21 -1.10
C SER A 14 15.82 -58.12 -2.33
N LEU A 15 15.53 -57.54 -3.50
CA LEU A 15 15.96 -58.05 -4.79
C LEU A 15 16.60 -56.93 -5.62
N SER A 16 17.91 -57.06 -5.81
CA SER A 16 18.76 -56.27 -6.69
C SER A 16 18.67 -56.77 -8.13
N MET A 17 18.39 -55.89 -9.09
CA MET A 17 18.74 -56.09 -10.49
C MET A 17 19.11 -54.74 -11.09
N GLY A 18 20.39 -54.63 -11.48
CA GLY A 18 20.99 -53.41 -11.97
C GLY A 18 20.50 -53.00 -13.36
N LEU A 19 20.44 -51.71 -13.59
CA LEU A 19 20.61 -51.14 -14.91
C LEU A 19 21.74 -50.12 -14.91
N SER A 20 22.61 -50.33 -15.88
CA SER A 20 23.89 -49.71 -16.15
C SER A 20 23.82 -48.20 -16.35
N ALA A 21 24.80 -47.51 -15.78
CA ALA A 21 25.09 -46.10 -16.03
C ALA A 21 25.61 -45.90 -17.46
N LEU A 22 24.97 -45.01 -18.22
CA LEU A 22 25.54 -44.38 -19.41
C LEU A 22 25.88 -42.92 -19.06
N ALA A 23 27.12 -42.71 -18.65
CA ALA A 23 27.71 -41.40 -18.50
C ALA A 23 27.94 -40.79 -19.90
N ALA A 24 27.11 -39.81 -20.27
CA ALA A 24 27.33 -39.04 -21.49
C ALA A 24 28.49 -38.06 -21.27
N THR A 25 29.66 -38.44 -21.79
CA THR A 25 30.87 -37.60 -21.84
C THR A 25 30.70 -36.58 -22.96
N ILE A 26 30.64 -35.29 -22.63
CA ILE A 26 30.67 -34.21 -23.62
C ILE A 26 32.14 -34.00 -24.05
N GLN A 27 32.51 -34.60 -25.18
CA GLN A 27 33.77 -34.29 -25.88
C GLN A 27 33.56 -33.06 -26.76
N THR A 28 34.30 -31.98 -26.47
CA THR A 28 34.44 -30.81 -27.33
C THR A 28 35.34 -31.14 -28.52
N THR A 29 34.75 -31.51 -29.65
CA THR A 29 35.48 -31.62 -30.92
C THR A 29 35.65 -30.25 -31.56
N HIS A 30 36.88 -29.74 -31.56
CA HIS A 30 37.30 -28.66 -32.47
C HIS A 30 37.20 -29.13 -33.92
N THR A 31 36.29 -28.53 -34.69
CA THR A 31 36.24 -28.70 -36.15
C THR A 31 36.83 -27.46 -36.82
N THR A 32 38.05 -27.60 -37.33
CA THR A 32 38.69 -26.62 -38.22
C THR A 32 38.02 -26.68 -39.59
N LYS A 33 37.09 -25.76 -39.88
CA LYS A 33 36.57 -25.57 -41.24
C LYS A 33 37.61 -24.86 -42.12
N LYS A 34 38.19 -25.60 -43.07
CA LYS A 34 38.93 -25.08 -44.23
C LYS A 34 38.03 -24.10 -45.01
N LYS A 35 38.53 -22.88 -45.27
CA LYS A 35 37.96 -21.94 -46.24
C LYS A 35 38.10 -22.53 -47.64
N SER A 36 36.97 -22.91 -48.24
CA SER A 36 36.85 -23.10 -49.70
C SER A 36 36.39 -21.77 -50.30
N THR A 37 37.25 -21.12 -51.06
CA THR A 37 36.94 -19.92 -51.85
C THR A 37 36.20 -20.31 -53.13
N ALA A 38 34.86 -20.39 -53.05
CA ALA A 38 34.03 -20.33 -54.25
C ALA A 38 33.86 -18.85 -54.64
N LYS A 39 34.43 -18.45 -55.79
CA LYS A 39 34.15 -17.14 -56.40
C LYS A 39 32.71 -17.16 -56.90
N VAL A 40 31.82 -16.46 -56.20
CA VAL A 40 30.49 -16.13 -56.71
C VAL A 40 30.64 -14.89 -57.59
N THR A 41 30.50 -15.05 -58.90
CA THR A 41 30.46 -13.93 -59.84
C THR A 41 29.03 -13.39 -59.88
N GLU A 42 28.84 -12.14 -59.44
CA GLU A 42 27.51 -11.49 -59.46
C GLU A 42 27.01 -11.33 -60.91
N SER A 43 25.71 -11.53 -61.12
CA SER A 43 25.09 -11.38 -62.45
C SER A 43 25.00 -9.90 -62.85
N SER A 44 25.08 -9.62 -64.16
CA SER A 44 24.99 -8.24 -64.69
C SER A 44 23.69 -7.51 -64.30
N SER A 45 22.63 -8.26 -64.01
CA SER A 45 21.35 -7.74 -63.50
C SER A 45 21.42 -7.30 -62.03
N ALA A 46 22.24 -7.95 -61.19
CA ALA A 46 22.51 -7.54 -59.82
C ALA A 46 23.38 -6.28 -59.77
N GLN A 47 24.36 -6.17 -60.68
CA GLN A 47 25.18 -4.95 -60.81
C GLN A 47 24.35 -3.74 -61.27
N LYS A 48 23.43 -3.91 -62.25
CA LYS A 48 22.54 -2.84 -62.73
C LYS A 48 21.56 -2.36 -61.66
N ARG A 49 21.09 -3.23 -60.77
CA ARG A 49 20.25 -2.82 -59.62
C ARG A 49 21.04 -2.04 -58.57
N LYS A 50 22.31 -2.39 -58.32
CA LYS A 50 23.17 -1.64 -57.39
C LYS A 50 23.51 -0.23 -57.93
N THR A 51 23.78 -0.09 -59.24
CA THR A 51 24.05 1.22 -59.85
C THR A 51 22.81 2.10 -59.96
N ALA A 52 21.62 1.52 -60.19
CA ALA A 52 20.36 2.26 -60.15
C ALA A 52 20.02 2.78 -58.73
N ILE A 53 20.39 2.03 -57.68
CA ILE A 53 20.21 2.46 -56.28
C ILE A 53 21.28 3.50 -55.88
N SER A 54 22.48 3.49 -56.48
CA SER A 54 23.51 4.49 -56.20
C SER A 54 23.30 5.84 -56.90
N HIS A 55 22.38 5.92 -57.88
CA HIS A 55 22.11 7.14 -58.65
C HIS A 55 20.78 7.83 -58.34
N SER A 56 19.99 7.31 -57.38
CA SER A 56 18.83 8.04 -56.82
C SER A 56 19.18 8.87 -55.57
N ARG A 57 20.47 8.95 -55.19
CA ARG A 57 20.94 9.77 -54.07
C ARG A 57 21.37 11.15 -54.54
N THR A 58 20.49 11.86 -55.23
CA THR A 58 20.64 13.28 -55.51
C THR A 58 20.48 14.02 -54.18
N GLN A 59 21.52 14.71 -53.75
CA GLN A 59 21.51 15.60 -52.59
C GLN A 59 20.47 16.71 -52.78
N VAL A 60 19.26 16.52 -52.28
CA VAL A 60 18.40 17.63 -51.93
C VAL A 60 19.01 18.26 -50.67
N LYS A 61 19.80 19.33 -50.83
CA LYS A 61 20.11 20.28 -49.75
C LYS A 61 18.81 20.99 -49.35
N GLY A 62 17.87 20.24 -48.79
CA GLY A 62 16.79 20.80 -48.01
C GLY A 62 17.41 21.33 -46.73
N ARG A 63 17.31 22.63 -46.49
CA ARG A 63 17.44 23.18 -45.14
C ARG A 63 16.46 22.40 -44.26
N SER A 64 16.95 21.35 -43.58
CA SER A 64 16.21 20.78 -42.47
C SER A 64 16.22 21.87 -41.42
N LYS A 65 15.16 22.70 -41.40
CA LYS A 65 14.76 23.35 -40.17
C LYS A 65 14.48 22.19 -39.23
N SER A 66 15.49 21.78 -38.47
CA SER A 66 15.29 21.00 -37.27
C SER A 66 14.44 21.92 -36.42
N ALA A 67 13.11 21.77 -36.52
CA ALA A 67 12.20 22.38 -35.60
C ALA A 67 12.67 21.84 -34.26
N LYS A 68 13.38 22.68 -33.50
CA LYS A 68 13.58 22.46 -32.08
C LYS A 68 12.16 22.47 -31.54
N VAL A 69 11.52 21.30 -31.51
CA VAL A 69 10.31 21.11 -30.72
C VAL A 69 10.81 21.33 -29.31
N ALA A 70 10.71 22.57 -28.85
CA ALA A 70 10.89 22.90 -27.46
C ALA A 70 9.89 21.98 -26.75
N ARG A 71 10.40 20.92 -26.11
CA ARG A 71 9.61 20.16 -25.15
C ARG A 71 9.21 21.21 -24.13
N ARG A 72 8.01 21.77 -24.28
CA ARG A 72 7.35 22.56 -23.25
C ARG A 72 7.27 21.57 -22.09
N ARG A 73 8.23 21.66 -21.17
CA ARG A 73 8.15 20.98 -19.89
C ARG A 73 6.95 21.64 -19.23
N TYR A 74 5.81 20.96 -19.32
CA TYR A 74 4.65 21.34 -18.55
C TYR A 74 5.04 21.15 -17.09
N TYR A 75 5.35 22.27 -16.42
CA TYR A 75 5.52 22.29 -14.99
C TYR A 75 4.16 22.67 -14.42
N GLU A 76 3.53 21.75 -13.69
CA GLU A 76 2.41 22.11 -12.82
C GLU A 76 2.87 23.23 -11.90
N ARG A 77 2.16 24.36 -11.96
CA ARG A 77 2.34 25.47 -11.04
C ARG A 77 1.52 25.16 -9.80
N PHE A 78 2.21 25.04 -8.68
CA PHE A 78 1.55 24.88 -7.40
C PHE A 78 1.42 26.23 -6.71
N THR A 79 0.21 26.54 -6.25
CA THR A 79 -0.15 27.80 -5.60
C THR A 79 -0.52 27.61 -4.14
N GLY A 80 -0.77 26.37 -3.69
CA GLY A 80 -1.05 26.07 -2.29
C GLY A 80 0.18 26.22 -1.39
N ASN A 81 -0.03 26.71 -0.17
CA ASN A 81 1.01 26.76 0.87
C ASN A 81 1.20 25.35 1.45
N SER A 82 2.43 24.84 1.34
CA SER A 82 2.82 23.53 1.90
C SER A 82 3.16 23.59 3.39
N PHE A 83 3.33 24.80 3.92
CA PHE A 83 3.72 25.05 5.30
C PHE A 83 2.72 26.01 5.93
N ILE A 84 2.41 25.81 7.20
CA ILE A 84 1.62 26.76 7.97
C ILE A 84 2.54 27.65 8.80
N GLU A 85 2.03 28.83 9.12
CA GLU A 85 2.58 29.68 10.17
C GLU A 85 1.78 29.41 11.46
N GLY A 86 2.47 29.11 12.56
CA GLY A 86 1.84 28.80 13.85
C GLY A 86 1.78 27.31 14.17
N ASP A 87 1.07 26.98 15.25
CA ASP A 87 0.95 25.62 15.79
C ASP A 87 -0.19 24.85 15.08
N GLN A 88 0.14 23.68 14.54
CA GLN A 88 -0.78 22.76 13.85
C GLN A 88 -1.87 22.23 14.76
N GLY A 89 -1.62 22.18 16.07
CA GLY A 89 -2.53 21.64 17.06
C GLY A 89 -3.46 22.67 17.70
N ILE A 90 -3.47 23.92 17.22
CA ILE A 90 -4.34 24.96 17.76
C ILE A 90 -5.81 24.53 17.63
N GLY A 91 -6.48 24.42 18.77
CA GLY A 91 -7.89 24.02 18.85
C GLY A 91 -8.14 22.51 18.89
N ASP A 92 -7.09 21.68 18.86
CA ASP A 92 -7.22 20.24 19.05
C ASP A 92 -7.68 19.91 20.48
N VAL A 93 -8.56 18.92 20.62
CA VAL A 93 -8.93 18.34 21.92
C VAL A 93 -8.00 17.17 22.25
N THR A 94 -7.15 17.32 23.26
CA THR A 94 -5.98 16.43 23.45
C THR A 94 -6.00 15.61 24.73
N THR A 95 -6.89 15.92 25.67
CA THR A 95 -6.88 15.39 27.04
C THR A 95 -6.94 13.85 27.12
N GLY A 96 -7.61 13.19 26.17
CA GLY A 96 -7.70 11.73 26.14
C GLY A 96 -6.74 11.04 25.17
N GLU A 97 -5.81 11.78 24.55
CA GLU A 97 -4.78 11.23 23.68
C GLU A 97 -3.58 10.68 24.47
N ASP A 98 -2.80 9.79 23.86
CA ASP A 98 -1.53 9.33 24.43
C ASP A 98 -0.45 10.42 24.22
N PRO A 99 0.17 10.95 25.30
CA PRO A 99 1.09 12.07 25.20
C PRO A 99 2.37 11.74 24.42
N VAL A 100 2.85 10.50 24.48
CA VAL A 100 4.05 10.07 23.73
C VAL A 100 3.72 10.00 22.24
N VAL A 101 2.57 9.40 21.90
CA VAL A 101 2.11 9.31 20.51
C VAL A 101 1.84 10.69 19.92
N ARG A 102 1.20 11.58 20.68
CA ARG A 102 0.93 12.94 20.24
C ARG A 102 2.22 13.74 20.02
N ALA A 103 3.17 13.68 20.95
CA ALA A 103 4.46 14.36 20.81
C ALA A 103 5.21 13.88 19.55
N ALA A 104 5.24 12.56 19.31
CA ALA A 104 5.81 11.98 18.10
C ALA A 104 5.12 12.48 16.83
N ALA A 105 3.79 12.61 16.84
CA ALA A 105 3.01 13.10 15.70
C ALA A 105 3.25 14.58 15.41
N ILE A 106 3.33 15.43 16.43
CA ILE A 106 3.63 16.87 16.29
C ILE A 106 5.04 17.07 15.73
N ASP A 107 6.05 16.40 16.30
CA ASP A 107 7.44 16.51 15.82
C ASP A 107 7.58 16.00 14.38
N ALA A 108 6.93 14.88 14.05
CA ALA A 108 6.96 14.32 12.71
C ALA A 108 6.32 15.26 11.67
N LEU A 109 5.16 15.84 11.98
CA LEU A 109 4.44 16.73 11.07
C LEU A 109 5.18 18.08 10.90
N GLY A 110 5.77 18.59 11.98
CA GLY A 110 6.42 19.89 12.00
C GLY A 110 5.48 21.00 11.52
N ASN A 111 5.94 21.85 10.61
CA ASN A 111 5.15 22.93 10.04
C ASN A 111 4.46 22.56 8.70
N MET A 112 4.47 21.29 8.28
CA MET A 112 3.85 20.88 7.02
C MET A 112 2.33 20.97 7.11
N ASN A 113 1.68 21.66 6.18
CA ASN A 113 0.22 21.77 6.11
C ASN A 113 -0.40 20.38 5.88
N GLY A 114 -0.98 19.82 6.95
CA GLY A 114 -1.34 18.41 7.00
C GLY A 114 -1.89 17.97 8.34
N THR A 115 -2.18 16.68 8.45
CA THR A 115 -2.65 16.02 9.67
C THR A 115 -1.97 14.66 9.84
N VAL A 116 -1.85 14.23 11.09
CA VAL A 116 -1.43 12.88 11.48
C VAL A 116 -2.50 12.29 12.37
N VAL A 117 -2.98 11.10 12.01
CA VAL A 117 -3.91 10.31 12.82
C VAL A 117 -3.23 9.00 13.17
N ALA A 118 -3.11 8.70 14.47
CA ALA A 118 -2.54 7.47 14.99
C ALA A 118 -3.60 6.67 15.74
N ILE A 119 -3.75 5.39 15.41
CA ILE A 119 -4.86 4.53 15.85
C ILE A 119 -4.29 3.23 16.41
N ASP A 120 -4.80 2.80 17.56
CA ASP A 120 -4.64 1.42 18.02
C ASP A 120 -5.56 0.51 17.19
N PRO A 121 -5.01 -0.37 16.34
CA PRO A 121 -5.80 -1.17 15.43
C PRO A 121 -6.63 -2.23 16.16
N ASN A 122 -6.25 -2.65 17.38
CA ASN A 122 -6.97 -3.71 18.09
C ASN A 122 -8.18 -3.19 18.88
N SER A 123 -8.38 -1.87 18.93
CA SER A 123 -9.46 -1.25 19.68
C SER A 123 -10.23 -0.16 18.93
N GLY A 124 -9.63 0.41 17.88
CA GLY A 124 -10.16 1.61 17.22
C GLY A 124 -9.93 2.90 18.02
N ARG A 125 -9.17 2.85 19.13
CA ARG A 125 -8.84 4.06 19.89
C ARG A 125 -7.92 4.95 19.06
N ILE A 126 -8.30 6.21 18.87
CA ILE A 126 -7.43 7.24 18.34
C ILE A 126 -6.46 7.62 19.46
N LEU A 127 -5.19 7.26 19.28
CA LEU A 127 -4.11 7.52 20.21
C LEU A 127 -3.61 8.96 20.10
N ALA A 128 -3.61 9.52 18.89
CA ALA A 128 -3.34 10.93 18.66
C ALA A 128 -4.00 11.41 17.36
N MET A 129 -4.47 12.66 17.35
CA MET A 129 -4.96 13.35 16.16
C MET A 129 -4.43 14.77 16.15
N VAL A 130 -3.46 15.05 15.28
CA VAL A 130 -2.84 16.38 15.12
C VAL A 130 -3.48 17.11 13.96
N ASN A 131 -3.89 18.36 14.16
CA ASN A 131 -4.71 19.13 13.22
C ASN A 131 -6.05 18.44 12.97
N GLN A 132 -6.87 18.36 14.03
CA GLN A 132 -8.17 17.68 14.04
C GLN A 132 -9.12 18.29 13.00
N LYS A 133 -9.05 19.61 12.78
CA LYS A 133 -9.82 20.29 11.74
C LYS A 133 -9.62 19.66 10.36
N MET A 134 -8.39 19.30 9.99
CA MET A 134 -8.11 18.64 8.72
C MET A 134 -8.43 17.14 8.76
N ALA A 135 -8.16 16.46 9.88
CA ALA A 135 -8.46 15.04 10.05
C ALA A 135 -9.97 14.72 9.92
N LEU A 136 -10.81 15.65 10.35
CA LEU A 136 -12.27 15.52 10.43
C LEU A 136 -13.02 16.15 9.24
N ALA A 137 -12.33 16.82 8.32
CA ALA A 137 -12.94 17.46 7.15
C ALA A 137 -13.56 16.45 6.16
N GLU A 138 -14.25 16.95 5.12
CA GLU A 138 -14.97 16.19 4.07
C GLU A 138 -14.10 15.24 3.21
N GLY A 139 -12.83 15.10 3.57
CA GLY A 139 -11.85 14.25 2.91
C GLY A 139 -11.25 14.88 1.66
N ALA A 140 -10.44 14.10 0.97
CA ALA A 140 -9.92 14.48 -0.33
C ALA A 140 -9.72 13.24 -1.20
N GLN A 141 -9.38 13.44 -2.46
CA GLN A 141 -9.07 12.33 -3.37
C GLN A 141 -8.00 11.42 -2.75
N PRO A 142 -8.25 10.10 -2.58
CA PRO A 142 -7.31 9.19 -1.95
C PRO A 142 -6.06 8.93 -2.79
N CYS A 143 -6.07 9.37 -4.04
CA CYS A 143 -5.03 9.10 -5.01
C CYS A 143 -4.77 7.56 -5.08
N SER A 144 -3.51 7.15 -4.96
CA SER A 144 -3.12 5.73 -4.97
C SER A 144 -3.29 4.97 -3.65
N THR A 145 -3.78 5.56 -2.55
CA THR A 145 -4.05 4.78 -1.32
C THR A 145 -5.25 3.84 -1.51
N PHE A 146 -6.22 4.22 -2.34
CA PHE A 146 -7.39 3.41 -2.68
C PHE A 146 -7.05 2.05 -3.34
N LYS A 147 -5.86 1.92 -3.93
CA LYS A 147 -5.36 0.66 -4.51
C LYS A 147 -5.33 -0.51 -3.52
N VAL A 148 -5.22 -0.24 -2.22
CA VAL A 148 -5.27 -1.29 -1.19
C VAL A 148 -6.66 -1.92 -1.13
N ALA A 149 -7.72 -1.09 -1.16
CA ALA A 149 -9.10 -1.58 -1.25
C ALA A 149 -9.34 -2.37 -2.55
N VAL A 150 -8.83 -1.86 -3.68
CA VAL A 150 -8.95 -2.56 -4.97
C VAL A 150 -8.22 -3.90 -4.97
N ALA A 151 -7.03 -3.99 -4.37
CA ALA A 151 -6.28 -5.24 -4.25
C ALA A 151 -7.04 -6.27 -3.43
N LEU A 152 -7.58 -5.89 -2.27
CA LEU A 152 -8.38 -6.77 -1.42
C LEU A 152 -9.65 -7.26 -2.15
N ALA A 153 -10.36 -6.35 -2.82
CA ALA A 153 -11.53 -6.69 -3.62
C ALA A 153 -11.19 -7.68 -4.74
N ALA A 154 -10.10 -7.45 -5.47
CA ALA A 154 -9.66 -8.30 -6.58
C ALA A 154 -9.21 -9.69 -6.13
N LEU A 155 -8.57 -9.79 -4.97
CA LEU A 155 -8.21 -11.06 -4.35
C LEU A 155 -9.46 -11.82 -3.87
N ASN A 156 -10.39 -11.14 -3.23
CA ASN A 156 -11.63 -11.77 -2.72
C ASN A 156 -12.51 -12.29 -3.86
N GLU A 157 -12.62 -11.53 -4.95
CA GLU A 157 -13.33 -11.95 -6.17
C GLU A 157 -12.51 -12.89 -7.05
N GLN A 158 -11.30 -13.30 -6.63
CA GLN A 158 -10.41 -14.19 -7.37
C GLN A 158 -10.07 -13.70 -8.79
N VAL A 159 -10.16 -12.38 -9.03
CA VAL A 159 -9.78 -11.74 -10.30
C VAL A 159 -8.25 -11.79 -10.49
N ILE A 160 -7.53 -11.82 -9.37
CA ILE A 160 -6.07 -11.99 -9.29
C ILE A 160 -5.70 -12.88 -8.11
N THR A 161 -4.50 -13.44 -8.18
CA THR A 161 -3.70 -13.92 -7.04
C THR A 161 -2.43 -13.06 -6.94
N LYS A 162 -1.63 -13.22 -5.88
CA LYS A 162 -0.32 -12.56 -5.79
C LYS A 162 0.61 -12.84 -6.99
N GLU A 163 0.57 -14.04 -7.56
CA GLU A 163 1.40 -14.46 -8.70
C GLU A 163 0.82 -14.05 -10.07
N THR A 164 -0.44 -13.61 -10.09
CA THR A 164 -1.13 -13.28 -11.34
C THR A 164 -0.43 -12.11 -12.04
N LYS A 165 0.20 -12.41 -13.18
CA LYS A 165 0.88 -11.40 -14.01
C LYS A 165 -0.09 -10.76 -14.99
N VAL A 166 -0.56 -9.55 -14.67
CA VAL A 166 -1.46 -8.77 -15.53
C VAL A 166 -0.66 -8.18 -16.70
N SER A 167 -1.14 -8.40 -17.93
CA SER A 167 -0.55 -7.83 -19.14
C SER A 167 -0.92 -6.36 -19.26
N LEU A 168 0.08 -5.50 -19.42
CA LEU A 168 -0.09 -4.03 -19.56
C LEU A 168 0.25 -3.55 -20.98
N GLY A 169 0.35 -4.48 -21.94
CA GLY A 169 0.70 -4.22 -23.34
C GLY A 169 2.06 -4.82 -23.73
N GLY A 170 2.12 -5.36 -24.95
CA GLY A 170 3.33 -6.02 -25.47
C GLY A 170 3.76 -7.20 -24.59
N SER A 171 5.05 -7.24 -24.22
CA SER A 171 5.61 -8.24 -23.30
C SER A 171 5.60 -7.80 -21.83
N TYR A 172 5.14 -6.59 -21.51
CA TYR A 172 5.20 -6.05 -20.16
C TYR A 172 4.08 -6.62 -19.28
N ARG A 173 4.48 -7.33 -18.23
CA ARG A 173 3.58 -7.95 -17.26
C ARG A 173 4.02 -7.64 -15.84
N VAL A 174 3.05 -7.37 -14.97
CA VAL A 174 3.29 -6.95 -13.58
C VAL A 174 2.42 -7.79 -12.65
N ASP A 175 2.98 -8.22 -11.52
CA ASP A 175 2.27 -8.92 -10.45
C ASP A 175 1.78 -7.95 -9.35
N LEU A 176 0.96 -8.45 -8.42
CA LEU A 176 0.35 -7.62 -7.38
C LEU A 176 1.39 -6.95 -6.47
N THR A 177 2.42 -7.70 -6.07
CA THR A 177 3.53 -7.20 -5.23
C THR A 177 4.21 -6.01 -5.88
N THR A 178 4.65 -6.15 -7.14
CA THR A 178 5.30 -5.07 -7.89
C THR A 178 4.35 -3.89 -8.10
N ALA A 179 3.08 -4.16 -8.40
CA ALA A 179 2.07 -3.13 -8.63
C ALA A 179 1.78 -2.29 -7.39
N LEU A 180 1.68 -2.90 -6.21
CA LEU A 180 1.50 -2.20 -4.94
C LEU A 180 2.75 -1.38 -4.57
N ALA A 181 3.94 -2.00 -4.64
CA ALA A 181 5.21 -1.38 -4.26
C ALA A 181 5.54 -0.13 -5.10
N HIS A 182 5.34 -0.22 -6.42
CA HIS A 182 5.59 0.88 -7.36
C HIS A 182 4.34 1.69 -7.70
N SER A 183 3.20 1.38 -7.08
CA SER A 183 1.94 2.08 -7.30
C SER A 183 1.52 2.12 -8.78
N ASN A 184 1.65 1.00 -9.50
CA ASN A 184 1.47 0.95 -10.95
C ASN A 184 0.02 1.22 -11.37
N ASN A 185 -0.24 2.39 -11.97
CA ASN A 185 -1.61 2.78 -12.36
C ASN A 185 -2.24 1.83 -13.38
N ALA A 186 -1.51 1.45 -14.43
CA ALA A 186 -2.04 0.60 -15.49
C ALA A 186 -2.50 -0.78 -14.98
N TYR A 187 -1.79 -1.35 -14.00
CA TYR A 187 -2.21 -2.58 -13.33
C TYR A 187 -3.58 -2.42 -12.66
N PHE A 188 -3.74 -1.37 -11.83
CA PHE A 188 -4.99 -1.15 -11.10
C PHE A 188 -6.13 -0.65 -12.00
N GLU A 189 -5.83 0.01 -13.12
CA GLU A 189 -6.84 0.27 -14.15
C GLU A 189 -7.33 -1.03 -14.79
N ALA A 190 -6.42 -1.95 -15.14
CA ALA A 190 -6.78 -3.24 -15.74
C ALA A 190 -7.55 -4.14 -14.78
N VAL A 191 -7.12 -4.22 -13.51
CA VAL A 191 -7.82 -4.97 -12.47
C VAL A 191 -9.18 -4.34 -12.15
N GLY A 192 -9.26 -3.01 -12.05
CA GLY A 192 -10.51 -2.29 -11.83
C GLY A 192 -11.55 -2.54 -12.92
N ARG A 193 -11.14 -2.52 -14.20
CA ARG A 193 -12.03 -2.86 -15.32
C ARG A 193 -12.53 -4.30 -15.28
N LYS A 194 -11.73 -5.24 -14.77
CA LYS A 194 -12.15 -6.64 -14.60
C LYS A 194 -13.14 -6.82 -13.45
N LEU A 195 -12.98 -6.08 -12.36
CA LEU A 195 -13.92 -6.07 -11.23
C LEU A 195 -15.26 -5.46 -11.61
N GLY A 196 -15.24 -4.36 -12.36
CA GLY A 196 -16.42 -3.55 -12.66
C GLY A 196 -16.83 -2.64 -11.50
N PHE A 197 -17.57 -1.58 -11.80
CA PHE A 197 -17.94 -0.54 -10.84
C PHE A 197 -18.73 -1.09 -9.65
N GLU A 198 -19.70 -1.98 -9.88
CA GLU A 198 -20.56 -2.51 -8.82
C GLU A 198 -19.78 -3.24 -7.72
N LYS A 199 -18.81 -4.06 -8.10
CA LYS A 199 -17.94 -4.75 -7.14
C LYS A 199 -17.04 -3.76 -6.41
N VAL A 200 -16.43 -2.82 -7.13
CA VAL A 200 -15.58 -1.79 -6.52
C VAL A 200 -16.37 -0.96 -5.50
N SER A 201 -17.60 -0.56 -5.84
CA SER A 201 -18.53 0.16 -4.96
C SER A 201 -18.90 -0.68 -3.74
N TYR A 202 -19.31 -1.93 -3.95
CA TYR A 202 -19.63 -2.87 -2.88
C TYR A 202 -18.49 -2.99 -1.86
N TYR A 203 -17.27 -3.28 -2.30
CA TYR A 203 -16.12 -3.43 -1.39
C TYR A 203 -15.71 -2.11 -0.75
N ALA A 204 -15.76 -0.99 -1.47
CA ALA A 204 -15.49 0.32 -0.89
C ALA A 204 -16.40 0.59 0.32
N HIS A 205 -17.71 0.34 0.17
CA HIS A 205 -18.67 0.47 1.27
C HIS A 205 -18.44 -0.57 2.37
N GLN A 206 -18.13 -1.84 2.04
CA GLN A 206 -17.75 -2.84 3.05
C GLN A 206 -16.56 -2.37 3.89
N PHE A 207 -15.57 -1.74 3.27
CA PHE A 207 -14.39 -1.16 3.94
C PHE A 207 -14.65 0.16 4.67
N GLY A 208 -15.90 0.65 4.67
CA GLY A 208 -16.34 1.82 5.44
C GLY A 208 -16.28 3.15 4.70
N LEU A 209 -15.98 3.16 3.40
CA LEU A 209 -16.01 4.39 2.60
C LEU A 209 -17.46 4.85 2.38
N GLY A 210 -17.67 6.17 2.45
CA GLY A 210 -18.99 6.79 2.38
C GLY A 210 -19.79 6.70 3.70
N GLU A 211 -19.21 6.19 4.77
CA GLU A 211 -19.79 6.15 6.11
C GLU A 211 -18.87 6.88 7.10
N LEU A 212 -19.42 7.38 8.22
CA LEU A 212 -18.59 7.86 9.32
C LEU A 212 -17.72 6.71 9.87
N ALA A 213 -16.43 7.00 10.06
CA ALA A 213 -15.48 6.06 10.65
C ALA A 213 -15.56 6.10 12.18
N GLY A 214 -15.83 7.28 12.74
CA GLY A 214 -15.89 7.50 14.17
C GLY A 214 -17.20 7.09 14.85
N TRP A 215 -17.11 6.87 16.17
CA TRP A 215 -18.25 6.74 17.08
C TRP A 215 -18.40 8.03 17.87
N ASN A 216 -19.39 8.85 17.50
CA ASN A 216 -19.70 10.14 18.13
C ASN A 216 -18.51 11.12 18.15
N VAL A 217 -17.64 11.07 17.14
CA VAL A 217 -16.54 12.04 16.99
C VAL A 217 -17.13 13.34 16.46
N GLN A 218 -17.14 14.38 17.30
CA GLN A 218 -17.73 15.66 16.95
C GLN A 218 -16.99 16.31 15.78
N GLY A 219 -17.74 16.85 14.82
CA GLY A 219 -17.19 17.51 13.64
C GLY A 219 -16.64 16.57 12.57
N GLU A 220 -16.78 15.25 12.72
CA GLU A 220 -16.44 14.29 11.66
C GLU A 220 -17.39 14.44 10.46
N HIS A 221 -16.82 14.70 9.29
CA HIS A 221 -17.52 14.61 8.02
C HIS A 221 -17.36 13.22 7.42
N LEU A 222 -18.37 12.78 6.67
CA LEU A 222 -18.23 11.61 5.81
C LEU A 222 -17.48 11.98 4.53
N GLY A 223 -16.61 11.09 4.06
CA GLY A 223 -16.14 11.12 2.68
C GLY A 223 -17.26 10.77 1.70
N GLN A 224 -16.95 10.73 0.41
CA GLN A 224 -17.91 10.45 -0.64
C GLN A 224 -17.41 9.32 -1.54
N PHE A 225 -18.22 8.27 -1.68
CA PHE A 225 -18.09 7.32 -2.77
C PHE A 225 -19.22 7.58 -3.77
N PRO A 226 -18.93 7.72 -5.08
CA PRO A 226 -19.95 8.10 -6.05
C PRO A 226 -20.95 6.95 -6.26
N SER A 227 -22.23 7.28 -6.47
CA SER A 227 -23.29 6.29 -6.72
C SER A 227 -23.29 5.75 -8.15
N THR A 228 -22.55 6.39 -9.06
CA THR A 228 -22.43 6.00 -10.46
C THR A 228 -20.96 5.98 -10.88
N GLU A 229 -20.64 5.14 -11.85
CA GLU A 229 -19.30 5.09 -12.42
C GLU A 229 -18.89 6.44 -13.03
N LEU A 230 -17.60 6.77 -12.94
CA LEU A 230 -16.99 7.85 -13.70
C LEU A 230 -17.25 7.63 -15.21
N ALA A 231 -17.49 8.71 -15.96
CA ALA A 231 -17.66 8.59 -17.41
C ALA A 231 -16.47 7.88 -18.08
N GLU A 232 -16.73 7.00 -19.05
CA GLU A 232 -15.68 6.25 -19.75
C GLU A 232 -14.69 7.18 -20.48
N SER A 233 -15.15 8.33 -20.96
CA SER A 233 -14.30 9.37 -21.56
C SER A 233 -13.28 9.97 -20.58
N LEU A 234 -13.55 9.88 -19.28
CA LEU A 234 -12.65 10.26 -18.19
C LEU A 234 -11.89 9.07 -17.61
N GLY A 235 -12.10 7.86 -18.16
CA GLY A 235 -11.38 6.62 -17.86
C GLY A 235 -12.08 5.64 -16.92
N GLY A 236 -13.36 5.88 -16.62
CA GLY A 236 -14.24 4.90 -15.96
C GLY A 236 -13.75 4.38 -14.61
N VAL A 237 -14.21 3.18 -14.26
CA VAL A 237 -13.80 2.44 -13.05
C VAL A 237 -12.29 2.23 -12.98
N GLY A 238 -11.60 2.20 -14.13
CA GLY A 238 -10.15 2.09 -14.18
C GLY A 238 -9.45 3.26 -13.49
N LYS A 239 -9.86 4.50 -13.79
CA LYS A 239 -9.31 5.71 -13.16
C LYS A 239 -9.72 5.83 -11.70
N MET A 240 -10.93 5.41 -11.35
CA MET A 240 -11.37 5.33 -9.95
C MET A 240 -10.45 4.38 -9.16
N CYS A 241 -10.14 3.19 -9.69
CA CYS A 241 -9.32 2.19 -9.02
C CYS A 241 -7.82 2.56 -8.91
N SER A 242 -7.30 3.32 -9.86
CA SER A 242 -5.86 3.63 -9.94
C SER A 242 -5.47 4.98 -9.35
N PHE A 243 -6.33 6.00 -9.52
CA PHE A 243 -6.10 7.36 -9.05
C PHE A 243 -7.12 7.81 -7.99
N GLY A 244 -8.13 6.99 -7.67
CA GLY A 244 -9.17 7.41 -6.73
C GLY A 244 -10.07 8.52 -7.30
N GLU A 245 -10.14 8.68 -8.63
CA GLU A 245 -10.97 9.72 -9.25
C GLU A 245 -12.43 9.62 -8.79
N SER A 246 -13.06 10.78 -8.58
CA SER A 246 -14.43 10.93 -8.07
C SER A 246 -14.70 10.39 -6.66
N ILE A 247 -13.68 9.93 -5.93
CA ILE A 247 -13.79 9.46 -4.54
C ILE A 247 -13.23 10.55 -3.62
N SER A 248 -13.95 10.86 -2.54
CA SER A 248 -13.40 11.60 -1.40
C SER A 248 -13.24 10.65 -0.21
N LEU A 249 -12.02 10.54 0.32
CA LEU A 249 -11.68 9.71 1.46
C LEU A 249 -11.19 10.59 2.61
N THR A 250 -11.73 10.40 3.81
CA THR A 250 -11.23 11.11 5.00
C THR A 250 -10.00 10.43 5.59
N PRO A 251 -9.12 11.16 6.30
CA PRO A 251 -8.03 10.56 7.06
C PRO A 251 -8.50 9.47 8.04
N LEU A 252 -9.66 9.65 8.69
CA LEU A 252 -10.26 8.64 9.57
C LEU A 252 -10.72 7.39 8.82
N GLN A 253 -11.37 7.53 7.66
CA GLN A 253 -11.78 6.37 6.84
C GLN A 253 -10.56 5.57 6.36
N LEU A 254 -9.49 6.24 5.89
CA LEU A 254 -8.25 5.56 5.54
C LEU A 254 -7.63 4.88 6.76
N GLY A 255 -7.61 5.55 7.91
CA GLY A 255 -7.06 5.03 9.15
C GLY A 255 -7.79 3.78 9.64
N ALA A 256 -9.12 3.77 9.57
CA ALA A 256 -9.95 2.63 9.93
C ALA A 256 -9.69 1.42 9.02
N LEU A 257 -9.55 1.62 7.71
CA LEU A 257 -9.20 0.55 6.78
C LEU A 257 -7.80 -0.02 7.07
N ILE A 258 -6.80 0.85 7.25
CA ILE A 258 -5.43 0.42 7.56
C ILE A 258 -5.37 -0.30 8.92
N ALA A 259 -6.13 0.15 9.92
CA ALA A 259 -6.27 -0.50 11.21
C ALA A 259 -6.89 -1.90 11.08
N ALA A 260 -7.97 -2.04 10.28
CA ALA A 260 -8.61 -3.33 10.03
C ALA A 260 -7.68 -4.30 9.28
N ILE A 261 -6.88 -3.82 8.33
CA ILE A 261 -5.85 -4.63 7.68
C ILE A 261 -4.80 -5.07 8.72
N SER A 262 -4.36 -4.16 9.58
CA SER A 262 -3.35 -4.43 10.59
C SER A 262 -3.81 -5.45 11.63
N ASN A 263 -5.09 -5.47 12.03
CA ASN A 263 -5.60 -6.40 13.06
C ASN A 263 -6.17 -7.72 12.52
N GLY A 264 -6.16 -7.94 11.20
CA GLY A 264 -6.67 -9.16 10.60
C GLY A 264 -8.13 -9.12 10.14
N GLY A 265 -8.78 -7.97 10.13
CA GLY A 265 -10.09 -7.75 9.48
C GLY A 265 -11.18 -7.18 10.38
N THR A 266 -10.93 -6.84 11.64
CA THR A 266 -11.93 -6.22 12.49
C THR A 266 -12.00 -4.72 12.24
N LEU A 267 -13.07 -4.24 11.63
CA LEU A 267 -13.31 -2.81 11.48
C LEU A 267 -13.97 -2.30 12.76
N TYR A 268 -13.23 -1.53 13.56
CA TYR A 268 -13.78 -0.81 14.71
C TYR A 268 -14.37 0.53 14.29
N TYR A 269 -15.36 1.02 15.04
CA TYR A 269 -15.60 2.45 15.04
C TYR A 269 -14.41 3.14 15.70
N LEU A 270 -13.92 4.21 15.07
CA LEU A 270 -12.86 5.01 15.67
C LEU A 270 -13.41 5.81 16.84
N GLN A 271 -12.71 5.78 17.96
CA GLN A 271 -13.15 6.46 19.18
C GLN A 271 -12.04 7.39 19.64
N HIS A 272 -12.37 8.66 19.87
CA HIS A 272 -11.46 9.69 20.36
C HIS A 272 -11.92 10.16 21.75
N PRO A 273 -11.51 9.47 22.83
CA PRO A 273 -11.77 9.96 24.18
C PRO A 273 -11.21 11.37 24.35
N THR A 274 -12.00 12.25 24.93
CA THR A 274 -11.68 13.67 25.16
C THR A 274 -11.51 14.01 26.64
N THR A 275 -11.70 13.04 27.54
CA THR A 275 -11.51 13.18 28.98
C THR A 275 -10.81 11.96 29.58
N ALA A 276 -10.19 12.13 30.76
CA ALA A 276 -9.55 11.02 31.48
C ALA A 276 -10.56 9.93 31.87
N GLN A 277 -11.80 10.32 32.17
CA GLN A 277 -12.90 9.42 32.48
C GLN A 277 -13.25 8.57 31.26
N GLU A 278 -13.40 9.17 30.08
CA GLU A 278 -13.66 8.45 28.83
C GLU A 278 -12.52 7.50 28.45
N VAL A 279 -11.27 7.87 28.73
CA VAL A 279 -10.11 6.97 28.55
C VAL A 279 -10.21 5.77 29.49
N THR A 280 -10.56 6.00 30.76
CA THR A 280 -10.65 4.93 31.77
C THR A 280 -11.83 3.99 31.53
N SER A 281 -12.97 4.52 31.08
CA SER A 281 -14.16 3.74 30.72
C SER A 281 -14.17 3.26 29.27
N PHE A 282 -13.05 3.39 28.56
CA PHE A 282 -12.97 3.09 27.14
C PHE A 282 -13.31 1.62 26.88
N THR A 283 -14.27 1.38 25.97
CA THR A 283 -14.62 0.05 25.48
C THR A 283 -14.61 0.08 23.95
N PRO A 284 -13.84 -0.81 23.29
CA PRO A 284 -13.83 -0.93 21.83
C PRO A 284 -15.22 -1.23 21.27
N ARG A 285 -15.58 -0.58 20.16
CA ARG A 285 -16.83 -0.86 19.43
C ARG A 285 -16.55 -1.42 18.05
N VAL A 286 -16.90 -2.68 17.85
CA VAL A 286 -16.78 -3.31 16.53
C VAL A 286 -17.88 -2.75 15.62
N LYS A 287 -17.47 -2.23 14.45
CA LYS A 287 -18.38 -1.79 13.39
C LYS A 287 -18.78 -2.97 12.49
N ARG A 288 -17.82 -3.80 12.09
CA ARG A 288 -18.03 -5.02 11.30
C ARG A 288 -16.77 -5.90 11.24
N TYR A 289 -16.93 -7.14 10.80
CA TYR A 289 -15.83 -8.04 10.47
C TYR A 289 -15.68 -8.12 8.95
N LEU A 290 -14.46 -7.96 8.47
CA LEU A 290 -14.06 -8.08 7.08
C LEU A 290 -13.37 -9.44 6.88
N ASP A 291 -13.83 -10.21 5.91
CA ASP A 291 -13.19 -11.50 5.56
C ASP A 291 -11.93 -11.28 4.71
N ILE A 292 -10.95 -10.59 5.27
CA ILE A 292 -9.69 -10.23 4.59
C ILE A 292 -8.48 -10.93 5.21
N LYS A 293 -8.65 -11.63 6.34
CA LYS A 293 -7.56 -12.32 7.04
C LYS A 293 -6.73 -13.22 6.12
N PRO A 294 -7.34 -14.04 5.25
CA PRO A 294 -6.58 -14.88 4.32
C PRO A 294 -5.86 -14.08 3.22
N LEU A 295 -6.33 -12.86 2.93
CA LEU A 295 -5.84 -12.02 1.83
C LEU A 295 -4.70 -11.09 2.25
N ILE A 296 -4.55 -10.81 3.56
CA ILE A 296 -3.52 -9.92 4.08
C ILE A 296 -2.10 -10.34 3.65
N PRO A 297 -1.69 -11.63 3.77
CA PRO A 297 -0.36 -12.06 3.31
C PRO A 297 -0.09 -11.80 1.82
N GLU A 298 -1.13 -11.75 0.98
CA GLU A 298 -1.02 -11.52 -0.45
C GLU A 298 -0.67 -10.05 -0.78
N ILE A 299 -1.14 -9.10 0.03
CA ILE A 299 -0.86 -7.66 -0.15
C ILE A 299 0.34 -7.18 0.68
N SER A 300 0.68 -7.89 1.76
CA SER A 300 1.73 -7.50 2.71
C SER A 300 3.08 -7.28 2.05
N ASP A 301 3.51 -8.18 1.15
CA ASP A 301 4.80 -8.04 0.43
C ASP A 301 4.83 -6.79 -0.44
N GLY A 302 3.71 -6.44 -1.07
CA GLY A 302 3.59 -5.23 -1.89
C GLY A 302 3.63 -3.95 -1.05
N MET A 303 2.96 -3.96 0.10
CA MET A 303 2.96 -2.84 1.06
C MET A 303 4.32 -2.67 1.74
N ALA A 304 4.99 -3.76 2.12
CA ALA A 304 6.37 -3.74 2.62
C ALA A 304 7.34 -3.30 1.51
N GLY A 305 7.13 -3.80 0.29
CA GLY A 305 7.92 -3.42 -0.89
C GLY A 305 7.85 -1.92 -1.18
N ALA A 306 6.70 -1.28 -0.93
CA ALA A 306 6.59 0.17 -1.04
C ALA A 306 7.59 0.90 -0.13
N VAL A 307 7.80 0.42 1.10
CA VAL A 307 8.75 0.98 2.07
C VAL A 307 10.18 0.58 1.76
N ASN A 308 10.43 -0.68 1.38
CA ASN A 308 11.77 -1.22 1.20
C ASN A 308 12.46 -0.71 -0.08
N TYR A 309 11.73 -0.66 -1.20
CA TYR A 309 12.31 -0.32 -2.51
C TYR A 309 11.38 0.51 -3.41
N GLY A 310 10.13 0.74 -2.98
CA GLY A 310 9.10 1.39 -3.76
C GLY A 310 8.87 2.85 -3.41
N THR A 311 7.61 3.27 -3.50
CA THR A 311 7.22 4.68 -3.41
C THR A 311 7.36 5.30 -2.02
N ALA A 312 7.44 4.50 -0.97
CA ALA A 312 7.58 4.92 0.42
C ALA A 312 9.01 4.80 0.97
N ARG A 313 10.02 4.55 0.14
CA ARG A 313 11.45 4.43 0.56
C ARG A 313 12.01 5.61 1.35
N SER A 314 11.38 6.78 1.26
CA SER A 314 11.72 7.98 2.03
C SER A 314 11.38 7.86 3.52
N LEU A 315 10.61 6.84 3.91
CA LEU A 315 10.33 6.50 5.30
C LEU A 315 11.63 6.25 6.08
N ARG A 316 12.66 5.65 5.46
CA ARG A 316 14.03 5.58 5.99
C ARG A 316 14.12 5.03 7.42
N THR A 317 13.29 4.05 7.78
CA THR A 317 13.42 3.33 9.04
C THR A 317 14.08 1.98 8.79
N ASN A 318 15.00 1.62 9.67
CA ASN A 318 15.72 0.34 9.64
C ASN A 318 15.17 -0.61 10.72
N PHE A 319 13.84 -0.65 10.87
CA PHE A 319 13.18 -1.63 11.74
C PHE A 319 13.23 -3.01 11.06
N TYR A 320 14.40 -3.64 11.11
CA TYR A 320 14.60 -4.96 10.54
C TYR A 320 13.82 -6.04 11.30
N GLN A 321 13.52 -5.78 12.58
CA GLN A 321 12.74 -6.67 13.43
C GLN A 321 11.22 -6.35 13.34
N GLU A 322 10.85 -5.10 13.03
CA GLU A 322 9.46 -4.63 12.98
C GLU A 322 9.12 -3.92 11.65
N PRO A 323 8.73 -4.65 10.59
CA PRO A 323 8.50 -4.03 9.29
C PRO A 323 7.30 -3.08 9.32
N VAL A 324 7.49 -1.89 8.74
CA VAL A 324 6.40 -0.95 8.43
C VAL A 324 5.83 -1.30 7.07
N LEU A 325 4.52 -1.48 7.01
CA LEU A 325 3.78 -1.73 5.78
C LEU A 325 2.93 -0.50 5.46
N GLY A 326 2.87 -0.09 4.20
CA GLY A 326 2.03 1.05 3.85
C GLY A 326 1.83 1.30 2.37
N LYS A 327 1.05 2.34 2.08
CA LYS A 327 0.75 2.78 0.73
C LYS A 327 0.75 4.30 0.64
N THR A 328 1.55 4.82 -0.28
CA THR A 328 1.53 6.26 -0.61
C THR A 328 0.42 6.60 -1.61
N GLY A 329 -0.13 7.81 -1.50
CA GLY A 329 -0.96 8.46 -2.51
C GLY A 329 -0.38 9.81 -2.93
N THR A 330 -0.48 10.15 -4.21
CA THR A 330 -0.13 11.48 -4.72
C THR A 330 -1.03 11.83 -5.87
N CYS A 331 -1.66 13.00 -5.79
CA CYS A 331 -2.46 13.57 -6.86
C CYS A 331 -2.42 15.09 -6.74
N SER A 332 -2.72 15.78 -7.84
CA SER A 332 -2.72 17.24 -7.95
C SER A 332 -4.07 17.67 -8.52
N LYS A 333 -4.68 18.71 -7.96
CA LYS A 333 -5.89 19.34 -8.49
C LYS A 333 -5.82 20.84 -8.23
N ASP A 334 -6.13 21.64 -9.24
CA ASP A 334 -6.26 23.11 -9.16
C ASP A 334 -5.06 23.83 -8.49
N GLY A 335 -3.84 23.39 -8.80
CA GLY A 335 -2.61 23.98 -8.24
C GLY A 335 -2.29 23.57 -6.80
N VAL A 336 -3.06 22.64 -6.25
CA VAL A 336 -2.82 22.01 -4.94
C VAL A 336 -2.44 20.55 -5.14
N ARG A 337 -1.45 20.09 -4.39
CA ARG A 337 -0.98 18.71 -4.34
C ARG A 337 -1.38 18.08 -3.03
N LEU A 338 -1.77 16.81 -3.13
CA LEU A 338 -2.09 15.94 -2.01
C LEU A 338 -0.98 14.91 -1.81
N GLY A 339 -0.56 14.73 -0.57
CA GLY A 339 0.39 13.71 -0.15
C GLY A 339 -0.25 12.82 0.91
N TRP A 340 -0.49 11.56 0.56
CA TRP A 340 -1.04 10.58 1.49
C TRP A 340 -0.01 9.51 1.81
N PHE A 341 -0.02 9.04 3.05
CA PHE A 341 0.57 7.76 3.42
C PHE A 341 -0.27 7.12 4.52
N GLY A 342 -0.89 5.98 4.21
CA GLY A 342 -1.50 5.09 5.21
C GLY A 342 -0.54 3.93 5.48
N SER A 343 -0.24 3.66 6.74
CA SER A 343 0.71 2.62 7.13
C SER A 343 0.40 2.04 8.49
N PHE A 344 0.98 0.89 8.79
CA PHE A 344 1.03 0.37 10.15
C PHE A 344 2.40 -0.23 10.43
N ALA A 345 2.82 -0.17 11.70
CA ALA A 345 3.94 -0.95 12.19
C ALA A 345 3.42 -2.25 12.81
N ASP A 346 3.96 -3.38 12.35
CA ASP A 346 3.68 -4.70 12.94
C ASP A 346 4.81 -5.05 13.92
N THR A 347 4.69 -4.58 15.16
CA THR A 347 5.68 -4.89 16.21
C THR A 347 5.16 -6.00 17.12
N GLN A 348 6.07 -6.78 17.70
CA GLN A 348 5.77 -7.81 18.68
C GLN A 348 5.15 -7.27 19.99
N TYR A 349 5.29 -5.96 20.25
CA TYR A 349 4.88 -5.30 21.50
C TYR A 349 3.63 -4.40 21.34
N GLY A 350 3.18 -4.20 20.09
CA GLY A 350 2.02 -3.37 19.80
C GLY A 350 1.94 -3.02 18.32
N ARG A 351 0.73 -2.93 17.79
CA ARG A 351 0.47 -2.43 16.45
C ARG A 351 -0.02 -1.00 16.54
N ILE A 352 0.37 -0.16 15.60
CA ILE A 352 -0.18 1.18 15.45
C ILE A 352 -0.40 1.47 13.98
N ALA A 353 -1.60 1.93 13.65
CA ALA A 353 -1.97 2.37 12.31
C ALA A 353 -1.86 3.90 12.23
N VAL A 354 -1.23 4.42 11.19
CA VAL A 354 -0.93 5.83 11.02
C VAL A 354 -1.36 6.30 9.64
N VAL A 355 -2.07 7.42 9.61
CA VAL A 355 -2.34 8.18 8.39
C VAL A 355 -1.63 9.52 8.49
N VAL A 356 -0.79 9.81 7.50
CA VAL A 356 -0.25 11.15 7.25
C VAL A 356 -0.89 11.69 5.99
N PHE A 357 -1.58 12.82 6.11
CA PHE A 357 -2.17 13.54 4.99
C PHE A 357 -1.60 14.95 4.91
N LEU A 358 -1.20 15.36 3.72
CA LEU A 358 -0.57 16.65 3.45
C LEU A 358 -1.29 17.34 2.28
N GLN A 359 -1.47 18.64 2.37
CA GLN A 359 -2.04 19.48 1.33
C GLN A 359 -1.17 20.72 1.12
N GLY A 360 -0.94 21.11 -0.14
CA GLY A 360 -0.19 22.34 -0.43
C GLY A 360 0.49 22.28 -1.78
N GLY A 361 1.64 22.92 -1.92
CA GLY A 361 2.39 22.93 -3.17
C GLY A 361 3.55 21.93 -3.15
N ARG A 362 4.79 22.44 -3.21
CA ARG A 362 5.99 21.63 -3.00
C ARG A 362 6.52 21.90 -1.59
N PRO A 363 7.04 20.90 -0.86
CA PRO A 363 7.24 19.51 -1.24
C PRO A 363 6.10 18.55 -0.82
N THR A 364 4.83 18.87 -1.10
CA THR A 364 3.69 18.01 -0.70
C THR A 364 3.49 16.83 -1.65
N PHE A 365 3.70 15.60 -1.19
CA PHE A 365 3.45 14.36 -1.95
C PHE A 365 3.57 13.12 -1.06
N GLY A 366 3.15 11.96 -1.58
CA GLY A 366 3.09 10.69 -0.85
C GLY A 366 4.42 10.27 -0.22
N PRO A 367 5.55 10.23 -0.97
CA PRO A 367 6.84 9.98 -0.33
C PRO A 367 7.23 11.00 0.76
N LYS A 368 6.83 12.28 0.67
CA LYS A 368 7.03 13.20 1.80
C LYS A 368 6.18 12.78 3.00
N ALA A 369 4.91 12.41 2.81
CA ALA A 369 4.08 11.86 3.89
C ALA A 369 4.69 10.58 4.51
N ALA A 370 5.28 9.71 3.70
CA ALA A 370 5.99 8.52 4.17
C ALA A 370 7.26 8.85 4.98
N GLU A 371 8.00 9.90 4.58
CA GLU A 371 9.14 10.41 5.35
C GLU A 371 8.71 10.88 6.75
N LEU A 372 7.60 11.63 6.85
CA LEU A 372 7.09 12.09 8.14
C LEU A 372 6.61 10.91 9.00
N ALA A 373 5.92 9.94 8.40
CA ALA A 373 5.57 8.70 9.11
C ALA A 373 6.82 7.96 9.64
N GLY A 374 7.92 7.95 8.87
CA GLY A 374 9.19 7.39 9.32
C GLY A 374 9.77 8.10 10.55
N LYS A 375 9.70 9.43 10.59
CA LYS A 375 10.06 10.22 11.78
C LYS A 375 9.16 9.86 12.97
N PHE A 376 7.84 9.79 12.74
CA PHE A 376 6.87 9.40 13.76
C PHE A 376 7.22 8.05 14.39
N TYR A 377 7.42 7.00 13.57
CA TYR A 377 7.76 5.68 14.09
C TYR A 377 9.09 5.66 14.83
N ARG A 378 10.09 6.43 14.37
CA ARG A 378 11.37 6.55 15.07
C ARG A 378 11.21 7.20 16.43
N ASN A 379 10.43 8.28 16.52
CA ASN A 379 10.16 8.95 17.79
C ASN A 379 9.43 8.04 18.78
N LEU A 380 8.49 7.21 18.31
CA LEU A 380 7.86 6.19 19.16
C LEU A 380 8.86 5.16 19.69
N TYR A 381 9.77 4.71 18.82
CA TYR A 381 10.81 3.76 19.19
C TYR A 381 11.79 4.38 20.21
N ASP A 382 12.26 5.60 19.95
CA ASP A 382 13.21 6.33 20.81
C ASP A 382 12.60 6.73 22.17
N HIS A 383 11.28 6.61 22.33
CA HIS A 383 10.53 6.90 23.57
C HIS A 383 9.85 5.66 24.15
N ASP A 384 10.35 4.47 23.83
CA ASP A 384 9.94 3.20 24.44
C ASP A 384 8.43 2.91 24.34
N PHE A 385 7.74 3.48 23.34
CA PHE A 385 6.30 3.22 23.17
C PHE A 385 6.02 1.74 22.90
N PHE A 386 6.93 1.09 22.16
CA PHE A 386 6.88 -0.34 21.88
C PHE A 386 7.68 -1.17 22.90
N ALA A 387 8.16 -0.60 24.01
CA ALA A 387 8.76 -1.43 25.05
C ALA A 387 7.68 -2.23 25.79
N VAL A 388 8.01 -3.43 26.28
CA VAL A 388 7.11 -4.26 27.10
C VAL A 388 6.60 -3.43 28.27
N ARG A 389 5.32 -3.01 28.22
CA ARG A 389 4.64 -2.55 29.42
C ARG A 389 4.53 -3.77 30.34
N ALA A 390 5.23 -3.74 31.47
CA ALA A 390 5.11 -4.79 32.48
C ALA A 390 3.62 -5.02 32.78
N PRO A 391 3.17 -6.28 32.94
CA PRO A 391 1.79 -6.53 33.31
C PRO A 391 1.51 -5.77 34.60
N LEU A 392 0.51 -4.89 34.57
CA LEU A 392 0.01 -4.23 35.76
C LEU A 392 -0.26 -5.33 36.80
N THR A 393 0.46 -5.26 37.91
CA THR A 393 0.28 -6.17 39.04
C THR A 393 -1.21 -6.18 39.38
N PRO A 394 -1.88 -7.35 39.43
CA PRO A 394 -3.29 -7.37 39.78
C PRO A 394 -3.46 -6.77 41.18
N VAL A 395 -4.16 -5.64 41.25
CA VAL A 395 -4.65 -5.07 42.51
C VAL A 395 -5.48 -6.17 43.16
N HIS A 396 -5.11 -6.51 44.39
CA HIS A 396 -5.64 -7.60 45.20
C HIS A 396 -7.09 -7.97 44.87
N ALA A 397 -7.28 -9.23 44.45
CA ALA A 397 -8.56 -9.89 44.58
C ALA A 397 -8.97 -9.82 46.06
N ALA A 398 -10.00 -9.04 46.35
CA ALA A 398 -10.64 -9.03 47.65
C ALA A 398 -11.00 -10.48 48.02
N GLN A 399 -10.37 -10.99 49.06
CA GLN A 399 -10.74 -12.25 49.69
C GLN A 399 -12.21 -12.16 50.08
N ARG A 400 -13.06 -12.95 49.43
CA ARG A 400 -14.38 -13.28 49.97
C ARG A 400 -14.12 -14.17 51.19
N THR A 401 -14.23 -13.59 52.37
CA THR A 401 -14.47 -14.33 53.61
C THR A 401 -15.80 -15.07 53.46
N VAL A 402 -15.72 -16.39 53.33
CA VAL A 402 -16.83 -17.29 53.60
C VAL A 402 -16.95 -17.35 55.12
N THR A 403 -17.97 -16.69 55.67
CA THR A 403 -18.44 -16.98 57.02
C THR A 403 -19.41 -18.16 56.90
N ASP A 404 -18.92 -19.34 57.26
CA ASP A 404 -19.75 -20.39 57.85
C ASP A 404 -20.26 -19.86 59.20
N GLU A 405 -21.57 -19.87 59.42
CA GLU A 405 -22.19 -20.32 60.68
C GLU A 405 -23.73 -20.31 60.61
N GLN A 406 -24.27 -21.51 60.85
CA GLN A 406 -25.56 -21.91 61.43
C GLN A 406 -26.87 -21.71 60.66
#